data_AF-A0A2E6IV51-F1
#
_entry.id   AF-A0A2E6IV51-F1
#
_cell.length_a   1.000
_cell.length_b   1.000
_cell.length_c   1.000
_cell.angle_alpha   90.00
_cell.angle_beta   90.00
_cell.angle_gamma   90.00
#
_symmetry.space_group_name_H-M   'P 1'
#
loop_
_entity.id
_entity.type
_entity.pdbx_description
1 polymer ?
#
loop_
_entity_poly.entity_id
_entity_poly.type
_entity_poly.pdbx_seq_one_letter_code
_entity_poly.pdbx_strand_id
1 'polypeptide(L)'
;MGEKALKELGDRLASLPGVVRVLVRPNTTSIILEFAGKPEPLFETIHAQGIARIRPAPPPPPVGQVAQLGLLRADMLLKERTANTLDLNSAIALVLLVAAAVQAGRGQIVGPATTLLMSALSMIDRDRKT
;
A
#
# COMPACT_ATOMS: atom_id res chain seq x y z
N MET A 1 12.85 -5.51 -18.71
CA MET A 1 14.31 -5.47 -18.48
C MET A 1 14.72 -6.87 -18.05
N GLY A 2 15.66 -7.51 -18.73
CA GLY A 2 16.07 -8.89 -18.39
C GLY A 2 16.87 -8.93 -17.09
N GLU A 3 16.82 -10.07 -16.38
CA GLU A 3 17.57 -10.30 -15.12
C GLU A 3 19.06 -9.93 -15.24
N LYS A 4 19.67 -10.30 -16.37
CA LYS A 4 21.07 -9.97 -16.69
C LYS A 4 21.34 -8.46 -16.73
N ALA A 5 20.45 -7.68 -17.36
CA ALA A 5 20.60 -6.22 -17.44
C ALA A 5 20.46 -5.54 -16.07
N LEU A 6 19.61 -6.09 -15.18
CA LEU A 6 19.45 -5.59 -13.82
C LEU A 6 20.67 -5.88 -12.96
N LYS A 7 21.27 -7.06 -13.14
CA LYS A 7 22.52 -7.40 -12.48
C LYS A 7 23.67 -6.51 -12.94
N GLU A 8 23.83 -6.30 -14.26
CA GLU A 8 24.85 -5.40 -14.82
C GLU A 8 24.69 -3.95 -14.32
N LEU A 9 23.45 -3.46 -14.21
CA LEU A 9 23.18 -2.15 -13.61
C LEU A 9 23.59 -2.12 -12.13
N GLY A 10 23.27 -3.16 -11.37
CA GLY A 10 23.69 -3.30 -9.98
C GLY A 10 25.21 -3.30 -9.82
N ASP A 11 25.92 -4.03 -10.67
CA ASP A 11 27.39 -4.12 -10.67
C ASP A 11 28.02 -2.74 -10.96
N ARG A 12 27.45 -1.97 -11.92
CA ARG A 12 27.89 -0.59 -12.18
C ARG A 12 27.65 0.33 -10.99
N LEU A 13 26.48 0.25 -10.36
CA LEU A 13 26.16 1.06 -9.18
C LEU A 13 27.05 0.72 -7.98
N ALA A 14 27.45 -0.55 -7.81
CA ALA A 14 28.34 -0.98 -6.74
C ALA A 14 29.75 -0.39 -6.84
N SER A 15 30.19 -0.03 -8.06
CA SER A 15 31.50 0.62 -8.28
C SER A 15 31.55 2.11 -7.90
N LEU A 16 30.42 2.72 -7.53
CA LEU A 16 30.38 4.14 -7.20
C LEU A 16 30.99 4.41 -5.81
N PRO A 17 31.82 5.46 -5.67
CA PRO A 17 32.40 5.84 -4.38
C PRO A 17 31.31 6.12 -3.35
N GLY A 18 31.43 5.58 -2.14
CA GLY A 18 30.47 5.77 -1.05
C GLY A 18 29.28 4.81 -1.06
N VAL A 19 29.16 3.94 -2.06
CA VAL A 19 28.16 2.85 -2.04
C VAL A 19 28.64 1.75 -1.10
N VAL A 20 27.83 1.50 -0.07
CA VAL A 20 28.09 0.49 0.96
C VAL A 20 27.56 -0.87 0.54
N ARG A 21 26.37 -0.87 -0.08
CA ARG A 21 25.69 -2.11 -0.45
C ARG A 21 24.75 -1.89 -1.62
N VAL A 22 24.70 -2.87 -2.52
CA VAL A 22 23.72 -2.95 -3.61
C VAL A 22 22.95 -4.25 -3.49
N LEU A 23 21.62 -4.16 -3.46
CA LEU A 23 20.73 -5.31 -3.42
C LEU A 23 19.85 -5.30 -4.67
N VAL A 24 20.11 -6.23 -5.57
CA VAL A 24 19.31 -6.46 -6.77
C VAL A 24 18.12 -7.35 -6.43
N ARG A 25 16.90 -6.91 -6.76
CA ARG A 25 15.66 -7.69 -6.60
C ARG A 25 15.02 -7.94 -7.98
N PRO A 26 15.37 -9.05 -8.66
CA PRO A 26 14.83 -9.38 -9.98
C PRO A 26 13.31 -9.48 -10.00
N ASN A 27 12.71 -10.09 -8.98
CA ASN A 27 11.26 -10.30 -8.88
C ASN A 27 10.45 -9.00 -8.92
N THR A 28 11.00 -7.90 -8.40
CA THR A 28 10.35 -6.58 -8.38
C THR A 28 10.96 -5.61 -9.38
N THR A 29 11.92 -6.07 -10.20
CA THR A 29 12.71 -5.23 -11.13
C THR A 29 13.25 -3.97 -10.45
N SER A 30 13.79 -4.12 -9.24
CA SER A 30 14.29 -2.99 -8.45
C SER A 30 15.69 -3.24 -7.92
N ILE A 31 16.42 -2.15 -7.67
CA ILE A 31 17.74 -2.16 -7.03
C ILE A 31 17.65 -1.25 -5.82
N ILE A 32 18.05 -1.76 -4.66
CA ILE A 32 18.17 -0.99 -3.43
C ILE A 32 19.66 -0.68 -3.23
N LEU A 33 19.97 0.58 -3.05
CA LEU A 33 21.33 1.05 -2.88
C LEU A 33 21.48 1.72 -1.51
N GLU A 34 22.49 1.28 -0.78
CA GLU A 34 22.87 1.84 0.52
C GLU A 34 24.10 2.70 0.31
N PHE A 35 24.00 3.98 0.65
CA PHE A 35 25.03 4.98 0.40
C PHE A 35 25.43 5.68 1.70
N ALA A 36 26.73 5.76 1.94
CA ALA A 36 27.28 6.51 3.06
C ALA A 36 27.38 7.98 2.69
N GLY A 37 26.34 8.75 3.00
CA GLY A 37 26.35 10.20 2.84
C GLY A 37 25.03 10.77 2.32
N LYS A 38 25.12 11.99 1.79
CA LYS A 38 23.99 12.68 1.17
C LYS A 38 23.69 12.09 -0.22
N PRO A 39 22.42 11.84 -0.57
CA PRO A 39 22.07 11.20 -1.84
C PRO A 39 22.22 12.12 -3.07
N GLU A 40 22.20 13.44 -2.90
CA GLU A 40 22.19 14.37 -4.03
C GLU A 40 23.46 14.28 -4.91
N PRO A 41 24.70 14.26 -4.36
CA PRO A 41 25.91 14.09 -5.16
C PRO A 41 26.01 12.74 -5.88
N LEU A 42 25.40 11.70 -5.30
CA LEU A 42 25.34 10.39 -5.91
C LEU A 42 24.48 10.43 -7.17
N PHE A 43 23.34 11.12 -7.14
CA PHE A 43 22.44 11.26 -8.28
C PHE A 43 23.10 12.01 -9.44
N GLU A 44 23.84 13.07 -9.15
CA GLU A 44 24.66 13.78 -10.15
C GLU A 44 25.72 12.87 -10.77
N THR A 45 26.39 12.06 -9.94
CA THR A 45 27.41 11.10 -10.43
C THR A 45 26.80 10.02 -11.32
N ILE A 46 25.67 9.44 -10.92
CA ILE A 46 24.93 8.44 -11.70
C ILE A 46 24.51 9.01 -13.06
N HIS A 47 24.05 10.26 -13.08
CA HIS A 47 23.67 10.96 -14.30
C HIS A 47 24.88 11.27 -15.19
N ALA A 48 25.95 11.84 -14.63
CA ALA A 48 27.18 12.20 -15.34
C ALA A 48 27.88 10.98 -15.97
N GLN A 49 27.86 9.83 -15.29
CA GLN A 49 28.43 8.58 -15.81
C GLN A 49 27.48 7.80 -16.73
N GLY A 50 26.28 8.32 -17.01
CA GLY A 50 25.29 7.66 -17.86
C GLY A 50 24.89 6.27 -17.34
N ILE A 51 24.85 6.08 -16.02
CA ILE A 51 24.48 4.79 -15.41
C ILE A 51 22.97 4.61 -15.45
N ALA A 52 22.23 5.63 -15.01
CA ALA A 52 20.78 5.61 -15.02
C ALA A 52 20.21 7.02 -15.18
N ARG A 53 18.98 7.12 -15.70
CA ARG A 53 18.19 8.34 -15.68
C ARG A 53 17.32 8.34 -14.45
N ILE A 54 17.62 9.23 -13.51
CA ILE A 54 16.83 9.40 -12.30
C ILE A 54 15.68 10.35 -12.63
N ARG A 55 14.46 9.91 -12.39
CA ARG A 55 13.27 10.76 -12.50
C ARG A 55 12.85 11.21 -11.10
N PRO A 56 12.27 12.41 -10.96
CA PRO A 56 11.66 12.82 -9.71
C PRO A 56 10.64 11.76 -9.27
N ALA A 57 10.54 11.57 -7.96
CA ALA A 57 9.56 10.67 -7.38
C ALA A 57 8.16 11.08 -7.88
N PRO A 58 7.30 10.12 -8.26
CA PRO A 58 5.92 10.44 -8.59
C PRO A 58 5.25 11.08 -7.36
N PRO A 59 4.27 11.98 -7.56
CA PRO A 59 3.50 12.50 -6.45
C PRO A 59 2.86 11.34 -5.66
N PRO A 60 2.67 11.51 -4.35
CA PRO A 60 2.04 10.47 -3.55
C PRO A 60 0.66 10.14 -4.12
N PRO A 61 0.26 8.85 -4.11
CA PRO A 61 -1.06 8.46 -4.59
C PRO A 61 -2.15 9.17 -3.77
N PRO A 62 -3.31 9.46 -4.39
CA PRO A 62 -4.46 9.99 -3.67
C PRO A 62 -4.80 9.15 -2.44
N VAL A 63 -5.20 9.82 -1.35
CA VAL A 63 -5.53 9.16 -0.07
C VAL A 63 -6.54 8.02 -0.25
N GLY A 64 -7.52 8.19 -1.15
CA GLY A 64 -8.50 7.16 -1.48
C GLY A 64 -7.86 5.88 -2.04
N GLN A 65 -6.85 6.00 -2.91
CA GLN A 65 -6.14 4.82 -3.45
C GLN A 65 -5.31 4.11 -2.37
N VAL A 66 -4.68 4.87 -1.48
CA VAL A 66 -3.95 4.30 -0.33
C VAL A 66 -4.90 3.55 0.60
N ALA A 67 -6.07 4.14 0.88
CA ALA A 67 -7.10 3.51 1.70
C ALA A 67 -7.64 2.23 1.06
N GLN A 68 -7.95 2.25 -0.25
CA GLN A 68 -8.39 1.07 -0.99
C GLN A 68 -7.36 -0.06 -0.94
N LEU A 69 -6.08 0.24 -1.18
CA LEU A 69 -5.00 -0.75 -1.06
C LEU A 69 -4.86 -1.28 0.36
N GLY A 70 -5.04 -0.43 1.38
CA GLY A 70 -5.06 -0.83 2.78
C GLY A 70 -6.20 -1.81 3.09
N LEU A 71 -7.41 -1.52 2.61
CA LEU A 71 -8.59 -2.38 2.77
C LEU A 71 -8.40 -3.73 2.09
N LEU A 72 -7.88 -3.74 0.85
CA LEU A 72 -7.58 -4.96 0.12
C LEU A 72 -6.55 -5.82 0.85
N ARG A 73 -5.50 -5.22 1.41
CA ARG A 73 -4.51 -5.95 2.23
C ARG A 73 -5.12 -6.51 3.50
N ALA A 74 -5.95 -5.75 4.20
CA ALA A 74 -6.63 -6.23 5.40
C ALA A 74 -7.55 -7.42 5.10
N ASP A 75 -8.30 -7.35 3.99
CA ASP A 75 -9.17 -8.45 3.53
C ASP A 75 -8.37 -9.71 3.19
N MET A 76 -7.26 -9.58 2.46
CA MET A 76 -6.38 -10.72 2.15
C MET A 76 -5.79 -11.36 3.41
N LEU A 77 -5.29 -10.56 4.35
CA LEU A 77 -4.74 -11.07 5.61
C LEU A 77 -5.80 -11.81 6.43
N LEU A 78 -7.03 -11.30 6.44
CA LEU A 78 -8.12 -11.93 7.16
C LEU A 78 -8.51 -13.27 6.53
N LYS A 79 -8.58 -13.34 5.20
CA LYS A 79 -8.81 -14.58 4.45
C LYS A 79 -7.72 -15.61 4.70
N GLU A 80 -6.45 -15.21 4.66
CA GLU A 80 -5.31 -16.10 4.94
C GLU A 80 -5.36 -16.67 6.36
N ARG A 81 -5.67 -15.83 7.36
CA ARG A 81 -5.73 -16.24 8.78
C ARG A 81 -6.94 -17.10 9.13
N THR A 82 -8.00 -17.02 8.34
CA THR A 82 -9.27 -17.70 8.61
C THR A 82 -9.52 -18.85 7.63
N ALA A 83 -8.50 -19.33 6.92
CA ALA A 83 -8.64 -20.40 5.93
C ALA A 83 -9.79 -20.13 4.94
N ASN A 84 -9.94 -18.86 4.55
CA ASN A 84 -10.96 -18.37 3.62
C ASN A 84 -12.42 -18.45 4.13
N THR A 85 -12.65 -18.69 5.42
CA THR A 85 -14.02 -18.73 5.99
C THR A 85 -14.56 -17.37 6.40
N LEU A 86 -13.68 -16.37 6.59
CA LEU A 86 -14.06 -15.03 7.01
C LEU A 86 -13.37 -13.97 6.13
N ASP A 87 -14.15 -13.02 5.62
CA ASP A 87 -13.65 -11.84 4.92
C ASP A 87 -13.97 -10.56 5.73
N LEU A 88 -13.44 -9.41 5.28
CA LEU A 88 -13.57 -8.17 6.05
C LEU A 88 -15.04 -7.73 6.19
N ASN A 89 -15.83 -7.96 5.15
CA ASN A 89 -17.26 -7.66 5.15
C ASN A 89 -18.01 -8.51 6.18
N SER A 90 -17.70 -9.81 6.25
CA SER A 90 -18.30 -10.74 7.22
C SER A 90 -17.89 -10.40 8.66
N ALA A 91 -16.64 -10.00 8.88
CA ALA A 91 -16.18 -9.53 10.19
C ALA A 91 -16.90 -8.26 10.64
N ILE A 92 -17.05 -7.28 9.75
CA ILE A 92 -17.79 -6.05 10.03
C ILE A 92 -19.26 -6.37 10.31
N ALA A 93 -19.88 -7.24 9.51
CA ALA A 93 -21.27 -7.67 9.73
C ALA A 93 -21.46 -8.33 11.09
N LEU A 94 -20.53 -9.19 11.52
CA LEU A 94 -20.56 -9.83 12.83
C LEU A 94 -20.44 -8.80 13.97
N VAL A 95 -19.52 -7.84 13.84
CA VAL A 95 -19.36 -6.76 14.83
C VAL A 95 -20.62 -5.91 14.91
N LEU A 96 -21.22 -5.54 13.78
CA LEU A 96 -22.47 -4.78 13.73
C LEU A 96 -23.63 -5.56 14.34
N LEU A 97 -23.71 -6.87 14.10
CA LEU A 97 -24.74 -7.73 14.67
C LEU A 97 -24.62 -7.84 16.19
N VAL A 98 -23.40 -8.02 16.71
CA VAL A 98 -23.12 -7.99 18.16
C VAL A 98 -23.47 -6.62 18.75
N ALA A 99 -23.07 -5.53 18.10
CA ALA A 99 -23.38 -4.18 18.54
C ALA A 99 -24.89 -3.91 18.55
N ALA A 100 -25.64 -4.43 17.57
CA ALA A 100 -27.10 -4.33 17.51
C ALA A 100 -27.76 -5.13 18.64
N ALA A 101 -27.31 -6.36 18.90
CA ALA A 101 -27.81 -7.19 20.01
C ALA A 101 -27.57 -6.52 21.37
N VAL A 102 -26.39 -5.92 21.58
CA VAL A 102 -26.07 -5.16 22.79
C VAL A 102 -26.97 -3.92 22.93
N GLN A 103 -27.20 -3.17 21.85
CA GLN A 103 -28.09 -2.00 21.86
C GLN A 103 -29.54 -2.38 22.14
N ALA A 104 -30.03 -3.47 21.55
CA ALA A 104 -31.37 -4.01 21.81
C ALA A 104 -31.52 -4.45 23.28
N GLY A 105 -30.52 -5.15 23.84
CA GLY A 105 -30.51 -5.53 25.25
C GLY A 105 -30.42 -4.34 26.22
N ARG A 106 -29.89 -3.20 25.77
CA ARG A 106 -29.84 -1.94 26.53
C ARG A 106 -31.12 -1.09 26.37
N GLY A 107 -32.13 -1.57 25.65
CA GLY A 107 -33.37 -0.83 25.40
C GLY A 107 -33.19 0.40 24.50
N GLN A 108 -32.04 0.55 23.83
CA GLN A 108 -31.77 1.65 22.91
C GLN A 108 -32.21 1.26 21.50
N ILE A 109 -33.52 1.23 21.28
CA ILE A 109 -34.09 1.08 19.94
C ILE A 109 -34.24 2.48 19.33
N VAL A 110 -33.24 2.82 18.51
CA VAL A 110 -33.35 3.68 17.31
C VAL A 110 -33.43 5.19 17.53
N GLY A 111 -32.40 5.87 17.03
CA GLY A 111 -32.44 7.26 16.60
C GLY A 111 -31.18 7.59 15.76
N PRO A 112 -29.97 7.54 16.33
CA PRO A 112 -28.76 8.00 15.62
C PRO A 112 -28.15 6.97 14.66
N ALA A 113 -28.31 5.68 14.94
CA ALA A 113 -27.69 4.60 14.17
C ALA A 113 -28.23 4.49 12.75
N THR A 114 -29.53 4.73 12.54
CA THR A 114 -30.17 4.68 11.23
C THR A 114 -29.70 5.82 10.34
N THR A 115 -29.47 7.01 10.91
CA THR A 115 -28.95 8.17 10.17
C THR A 115 -27.51 7.93 9.71
N LEU A 116 -26.65 7.39 10.57
CA LEU A 116 -25.28 7.04 10.20
C LEU A 116 -25.23 5.93 9.14
N LEU A 117 -26.10 4.92 9.25
CA LEU A 117 -26.20 3.85 8.26
C LEU A 117 -26.68 4.39 6.90
N MET A 118 -27.67 5.28 6.89
CA MET A 118 -28.17 5.93 5.68
C MET A 118 -27.12 6.86 5.05
N SER A 119 -26.38 7.62 5.85
CA SER A 119 -25.26 8.43 5.36
C SER A 119 -24.17 7.56 4.71
N ALA A 120 -23.79 6.46 5.35
CA ALA A 120 -22.81 5.52 4.80
C ALA A 120 -23.30 4.88 3.48
N LEU A 121 -24.56 4.44 3.42
CA LEU A 121 -25.15 3.86 2.21
C LEU A 121 -25.24 4.88 1.06
N SER A 122 -25.61 6.13 1.34
CA SER A 122 -25.69 7.18 0.32
C SER A 122 -24.33 7.56 -0.29
N MET A 123 -23.24 7.46 0.49
CA MET A 123 -21.89 7.70 -0.03
C MET A 123 -21.44 6.57 -0.96
N ILE A 124 -21.76 5.32 -0.61
CA ILE A 124 -21.44 4.14 -1.43
C ILE A 124 -22.19 4.16 -2.78
N ASP A 125 -23.46 4.58 -2.79
CA ASP A 125 -24.25 4.63 -4.03
C ASP A 125 -23.83 5.79 -4.95
N ARG A 126 -23.25 6.85 -4.38
CA ARG A 126 -22.74 8.02 -5.13
C ARG A 126 -21.43 7.72 -5.84
N ASP A 127 -20.54 6.93 -5.23
CA ASP A 127 -19.29 6.45 -5.82
C ASP A 127 -19.50 5.45 -6.97
N ARG A 128 -20.70 4.88 -7.11
CA ARG A 128 -21.03 3.91 -8.16
C ARG A 128 -21.52 4.54 -9.48
N LYS A 129 -21.75 5.85 -9.51
CA LYS A 129 -22.31 6.60 -10.67
C LYS A 129 -21.31 7.52 -11.39
N THR A 130 -20.02 7.42 -11.08
CA THR A 130 -18.91 8.11 -11.78
C THR A 130 -17.92 7.09 -12.31
#